data_AF-A0A084ZUB8-F1
#
_entry.id   AF-A0A084ZUB8-F1
#
_cell.length_a   1.000
_cell.length_b   1.000
_cell.length_c   1.000
_cell.angle_alpha   90.00
_cell.angle_beta   90.00
_cell.angle_gamma   90.00
#
_symmetry.space_group_name_H-M   'P 1'
#
loop_
_entity.id
_entity.type
_entity.pdbx_description
1 polymer ?
#
loop_
_entity_poly.entity_id
_entity_poly.type
_entity_poly.pdbx_seq_one_letter_code
_entity_poly.pdbx_strand_id
1 'polypeptide(L)'
;MALFSAPKISSNKKVPKKRRLSRYDDGESYFNTRGGYCIFSYKGLVIEKIQNMYSIARQIKIKGFPEESIQRLSGIYNSGEIIKGVIDLALEHVDKERHAEVRTKYKNWKCPHCNSQGLYNSQDVYIVYRYTTNEWKEEVRTDTGWRKIPCLYCGHDTLTHEVDFVGDEVMR
;
A
#
# COMPACT_ATOMS: atom_id res chain seq x y z
N MET A 1 16.01 8.13 66.55
CA MET A 1 16.04 9.10 65.43
C MET A 1 16.08 8.29 64.14
N ALA A 2 14.99 8.28 63.36
CA ALA A 2 14.95 7.63 62.06
C ALA A 2 15.05 8.73 60.99
N LEU A 3 16.18 8.76 60.28
CA LEU A 3 16.39 9.54 59.06
C LEU A 3 15.98 8.68 57.86
N PHE A 4 15.54 9.32 56.78
CA PHE A 4 15.04 8.76 55.51
C PHE A 4 13.52 8.53 55.43
N SER A 5 12.81 9.64 55.23
CA SER A 5 11.45 9.66 54.67
C SER A 5 11.54 9.42 53.16
N ALA A 6 10.93 8.34 52.64
CA ALA A 6 10.83 8.12 51.20
C ALA A 6 9.92 9.19 50.54
N PRO A 7 10.23 9.68 49.33
CA PRO A 7 9.37 10.64 48.63
C PRO A 7 8.06 9.96 48.20
N LYS A 8 6.93 10.56 48.58
CA LYS A 8 5.59 10.13 48.16
C LYS A 8 5.43 10.38 46.66
N ILE A 9 5.46 9.32 45.86
CA ILE A 9 5.15 9.36 44.43
C ILE A 9 3.67 9.76 44.29
N SER A 10 3.41 10.96 43.76
CA SER A 10 2.06 11.42 43.49
C SER A 10 1.47 10.62 42.32
N SER A 11 0.34 9.96 42.56
CA SER A 11 -0.36 9.09 41.60
C SER A 11 -1.16 9.85 40.53
N ASN A 12 -0.77 11.09 40.20
CA ASN A 12 -1.58 11.99 39.38
C ASN A 12 -1.04 12.19 37.95
N LYS A 13 -0.65 11.11 37.27
CA LYS A 13 -0.54 11.13 35.80
C LYS A 13 -1.91 10.79 35.21
N LYS A 14 -2.70 11.83 34.90
CA LYS A 14 -3.89 11.70 34.04
C LYS A 14 -3.43 11.10 32.71
N VAL A 15 -3.76 9.83 32.49
CA VAL A 15 -3.64 9.15 31.19
C VAL A 15 -4.33 10.04 30.15
N PRO A 16 -3.68 10.45 29.05
CA PRO A 16 -4.33 11.27 28.06
C PRO A 16 -5.52 10.47 27.51
N LYS A 17 -6.74 10.96 27.76
CA LYS A 17 -7.96 10.42 27.18
C LYS A 17 -7.74 10.34 25.68
N LYS A 18 -7.79 9.12 25.12
CA LYS A 18 -7.85 8.86 23.68
C LYS A 18 -8.72 9.95 23.06
N ARG A 19 -8.14 10.75 22.16
CA ARG A 19 -8.89 11.76 21.40
C ARG A 19 -10.12 11.05 20.84
N ARG A 20 -11.29 11.41 21.34
CA ARG A 20 -12.57 11.07 20.73
C ARG A 20 -12.47 11.52 19.28
N LEU A 21 -12.43 10.59 18.33
CA LEU A 21 -12.66 10.90 16.92
C LEU A 21 -14.07 11.49 16.85
N SER A 22 -14.13 12.82 16.80
CA SER A 22 -15.36 13.56 16.57
C SER A 22 -15.70 13.43 15.09
N ARG A 23 -16.71 12.60 14.82
CA ARG A 23 -17.95 13.01 14.17
C ARG A 23 -17.77 13.90 12.92
N TYR A 24 -17.45 13.26 11.80
CA TYR A 24 -17.88 13.63 10.44
C TYR A 24 -18.01 12.30 9.68
N ASP A 25 -19.20 11.74 9.74
CA ASP A 25 -19.64 10.60 8.94
C ASP A 25 -20.86 11.10 8.19
N ASP A 26 -20.63 11.58 6.96
CA ASP A 26 -21.66 11.93 5.99
C ASP A 26 -21.01 11.94 4.60
N GLY A 27 -21.38 10.95 3.77
CA GLY A 27 -21.26 11.02 2.32
C GLY A 27 -20.04 10.33 1.69
N GLU A 28 -20.32 9.18 1.06
CA GLU A 28 -19.49 8.46 0.09
C GLU A 28 -18.29 7.69 0.65
N SER A 29 -18.18 6.42 0.25
CA SER A 29 -17.10 5.49 0.60
C SER A 29 -15.76 5.89 -0.04
N TYR A 30 -15.28 7.11 0.23
CA TYR A 30 -13.99 7.58 -0.23
C TYR A 30 -12.88 7.03 0.67
N PHE A 31 -12.29 5.95 0.19
CA PHE A 31 -10.90 5.52 0.38
C PHE A 31 -10.07 6.39 1.34
N ASN A 32 -10.19 6.09 2.65
CA ASN A 32 -9.39 6.71 3.71
C ASN A 32 -7.93 6.19 3.65
N THR A 33 -7.14 6.77 2.75
CA THR A 33 -5.68 6.77 2.88
C THR A 33 -5.31 7.96 3.76
N ARG A 34 -4.28 7.83 4.61
CA ARG A 34 -3.64 8.99 5.24
C ARG A 34 -3.09 9.87 4.11
N GLY A 35 -3.84 10.90 3.70
CA GLY A 35 -3.40 11.92 2.73
C GLY A 35 -3.79 11.69 1.26
N GLY A 36 -4.69 10.76 0.94
CA GLY A 36 -5.17 10.58 -0.45
C GLY A 36 -4.19 9.88 -1.39
N TYR A 37 -3.21 9.14 -0.86
CA TYR A 37 -2.15 8.45 -1.61
C TYR A 37 -2.49 6.98 -1.86
N CYS A 38 -2.54 6.56 -3.13
CA CYS A 38 -2.83 5.19 -3.54
C CYS A 38 -1.91 4.77 -4.69
N ILE A 39 -1.36 3.55 -4.62
CA ILE A 39 -0.65 2.93 -5.73
C ILE A 39 -1.40 1.69 -6.18
N PHE A 40 -1.65 1.57 -7.48
CA PHE A 40 -2.30 0.41 -8.08
C PHE A 40 -1.76 0.17 -9.49
N SER A 41 -1.95 -1.04 -10.03
CA SER A 41 -1.69 -1.31 -11.43
C SER A 41 -2.98 -1.25 -12.27
N TYR A 42 -2.89 -0.68 -13.47
CA TYR A 42 -3.93 -0.77 -14.49
C TYR A 42 -3.31 -1.33 -15.77
N LYS A 43 -3.81 -2.49 -16.22
CA LYS A 43 -3.29 -3.21 -17.40
C LYS A 43 -1.75 -3.36 -17.40
N GLY A 44 -1.14 -3.52 -16.23
CA GLY A 44 0.31 -3.65 -16.05
C GLY A 44 1.09 -2.34 -15.88
N LEU A 45 0.47 -1.17 -16.01
CA LEU A 45 1.09 0.11 -15.68
C LEU A 45 0.84 0.46 -14.22
N VAL A 46 1.87 0.94 -13.52
CA VAL A 46 1.74 1.36 -12.12
C VAL A 46 1.33 2.83 -12.06
N ILE A 47 0.17 3.08 -11.47
CA ILE A 47 -0.43 4.40 -11.31
C ILE A 47 -0.35 4.79 -9.84
N GLU A 48 0.06 6.03 -9.61
CA GLU A 48 -0.02 6.73 -8.34
C GLU A 48 -1.19 7.70 -8.38
N LYS A 49 -2.01 7.69 -7.32
CA LYS A 49 -3.08 8.65 -7.08
C LYS A 49 -2.74 9.46 -5.84
N ILE A 50 -2.70 10.77 -5.94
CA ILE A 50 -2.41 11.70 -4.83
C ILE A 50 -3.49 12.79 -4.83
N GLN A 51 -4.31 12.88 -3.78
CA GLN A 51 -5.30 13.95 -3.62
C GLN A 51 -6.17 14.20 -4.88
N ASN A 52 -6.61 13.13 -5.54
CA ASN A 52 -7.37 13.10 -6.81
C ASN A 52 -6.59 13.37 -8.10
N MET A 53 -5.26 13.46 -8.03
CA MET A 53 -4.41 13.52 -9.20
C MET A 53 -3.81 12.14 -9.50
N TYR A 54 -3.77 11.74 -10.76
CA TYR A 54 -3.19 10.50 -11.25
C TYR A 54 -1.89 10.79 -11.98
N SER A 55 -0.86 10.02 -11.68
CA SER A 55 0.44 10.03 -12.35
C SER A 55 0.93 8.62 -12.56
N ILE A 56 1.83 8.43 -13.53
CA ILE A 56 2.54 7.16 -13.67
C ILE A 56 3.70 7.12 -12.68
N ALA A 57 3.67 6.14 -11.79
CA ALA A 57 4.63 5.97 -10.70
C ALA A 57 5.99 5.42 -11.17
N ARG A 58 5.97 4.57 -12.21
CA ARG A 58 7.15 3.85 -12.69
C ARG A 58 7.32 4.04 -14.19
N GLN A 59 8.56 4.19 -14.63
CA GLN A 59 8.88 4.24 -16.06
C GLN A 59 8.27 3.05 -16.81
N ILE A 60 7.61 3.37 -17.93
CA ILE A 60 6.99 2.39 -18.83
C ILE A 60 8.10 1.60 -19.51
N LYS A 61 8.27 0.32 -19.16
CA LYS A 61 9.30 -0.57 -19.73
C LYS A 61 8.76 -1.48 -20.84
N ILE A 62 7.76 -1.00 -21.58
CA ILE A 62 7.08 -1.76 -22.63
C ILE A 62 7.63 -1.30 -23.98
N LYS A 63 8.12 -2.23 -24.81
CA LYS A 63 8.56 -1.93 -26.18
C LYS A 63 7.33 -1.74 -27.08
N GLY A 64 7.42 -0.82 -28.04
CA GLY A 64 6.30 -0.45 -28.92
C GLY A 64 5.35 0.60 -28.35
N PHE A 65 5.65 1.16 -27.17
CA PHE A 65 4.88 2.29 -26.65
C PHE A 65 5.14 3.54 -27.51
N PRO A 66 4.11 4.17 -28.10
CA PRO A 66 4.31 5.33 -28.94
C PRO A 66 4.84 6.51 -28.11
N GLU A 67 5.87 7.19 -28.63
CA GLU A 67 6.56 8.29 -27.93
C GLU A 67 5.60 9.42 -27.55
N GLU A 68 4.63 9.73 -28.42
CA GLU A 68 3.58 10.72 -28.14
C GLU A 68 2.72 10.33 -26.93
N SER A 69 2.42 9.03 -26.76
CA SER A 69 1.65 8.56 -25.60
C SER A 69 2.51 8.55 -24.34
N ILE A 70 3.80 8.25 -24.42
CA ILE A 70 4.72 8.38 -23.29
C ILE A 70 4.77 9.83 -22.80
N GLN A 71 4.85 10.79 -23.71
CA GLN A 71 4.85 12.22 -23.38
C GLN A 71 3.53 12.70 -22.79
N ARG A 72 2.38 12.17 -23.26
CA ARG A 72 1.09 12.48 -22.64
C ARG A 72 1.01 11.90 -21.23
N LEU A 73 1.39 10.63 -21.08
CA LEU A 73 1.31 9.89 -19.84
C LEU A 73 2.30 10.32 -18.74
N SER A 74 3.33 11.09 -19.08
CA SER A 74 4.22 11.70 -18.08
C SER A 74 3.58 12.89 -17.35
N GLY A 75 2.41 13.36 -17.80
CA GLY A 75 1.63 14.40 -17.15
C GLY A 75 0.91 13.94 -15.87
N ILE A 76 0.30 14.92 -15.20
CA ILE A 76 -0.58 14.72 -14.05
C ILE A 76 -2.02 14.91 -14.52
N TYR A 77 -2.88 13.93 -14.22
CA TYR A 77 -4.28 13.93 -14.64
C TYR A 77 -5.21 14.13 -13.45
N ASN A 78 -6.27 14.92 -13.60
CA ASN A 78 -7.30 15.11 -12.57
C ASN A 78 -8.45 14.10 -12.69
N SER A 79 -8.56 13.39 -13.81
CA SER A 79 -9.62 12.43 -14.09
C SER A 79 -9.06 11.06 -14.45
N GLY A 80 -9.59 10.03 -13.79
CA GLY A 80 -9.26 8.62 -14.03
C GLY A 80 -9.71 8.15 -15.42
N GLU A 81 -10.79 8.72 -15.96
CA GLU A 81 -11.31 8.33 -17.28
C GLU A 81 -10.40 8.79 -18.42
N ILE A 82 -9.80 9.98 -18.29
CA ILE A 82 -8.89 10.53 -19.29
C ILE A 82 -7.62 9.67 -19.36
N ILE A 83 -7.00 9.41 -18.21
CA ILE A 83 -5.79 8.58 -18.17
C ILE A 83 -6.10 7.15 -18.61
N LYS A 84 -7.29 6.61 -18.31
CA LYS A 84 -7.74 5.31 -18.82
C LYS A 84 -7.77 5.28 -20.34
N GLY A 85 -8.40 6.27 -20.97
CA GLY A 85 -8.48 6.36 -22.43
C GLY A 85 -7.09 6.48 -23.07
N VAL A 86 -6.21 7.30 -22.50
CA VAL A 86 -4.82 7.44 -23.00
C VAL A 86 -4.06 6.13 -22.89
N ILE A 87 -4.18 5.40 -21.77
CA ILE A 87 -3.53 4.10 -21.60
C ILE A 87 -4.09 3.08 -22.58
N ASP A 88 -5.41 3.02 -22.73
CA ASP A 88 -6.07 2.04 -23.59
C ASP A 88 -5.64 2.23 -25.06
N LEU A 89 -5.59 3.48 -25.54
CA LEU A 89 -5.08 3.83 -26.87
C LEU A 89 -3.60 3.48 -27.03
N ALA A 90 -2.78 3.77 -26.01
CA ALA A 90 -1.36 3.48 -26.07
C ALA A 90 -1.06 1.96 -26.12
N LEU A 91 -1.93 1.15 -25.51
CA LEU A 91 -1.80 -0.31 -25.47
C LEU A 91 -2.21 -0.99 -26.78
N GLU A 92 -2.92 -0.33 -27.70
CA GLU A 92 -3.28 -0.90 -29.01
C GLU A 92 -2.05 -1.15 -29.89
N HIS A 93 -1.03 -0.31 -29.75
CA HIS A 93 0.20 -0.36 -30.55
C HIS A 93 1.32 -1.20 -29.93
N VAL A 94 1.06 -1.83 -28.78
CA VAL A 94 2.06 -2.54 -27.97
C VAL A 94 2.13 -4.03 -28.29
N ASP A 95 3.33 -4.60 -28.18
CA ASP A 95 3.57 -6.04 -28.25
C ASP A 95 2.77 -6.81 -27.18
N LYS A 96 1.84 -7.67 -27.64
CA LYS A 96 0.92 -8.42 -26.76
C LYS A 96 1.63 -9.35 -25.77
N GLU A 97 2.72 -10.00 -26.19
CA GLU A 97 3.47 -10.95 -25.36
C GLU A 97 4.13 -10.25 -24.17
N ARG A 98 4.84 -9.15 -24.41
CA ARG A 98 5.46 -8.35 -23.35
C ARG A 98 4.44 -7.68 -22.44
N HIS A 99 3.32 -7.26 -22.99
CA HIS A 99 2.23 -6.72 -22.18
C HIS A 99 1.67 -7.77 -21.21
N ALA A 100 1.53 -9.03 -21.63
CA ALA A 100 1.14 -10.12 -20.75
C ALA A 100 2.17 -10.38 -19.63
N GLU A 101 3.48 -10.31 -19.94
CA GLU A 101 4.55 -10.39 -18.92
C GLU A 101 4.45 -9.26 -17.89
N VAL A 102 4.20 -8.03 -18.35
CA VAL A 102 4.10 -6.88 -17.45
C VAL A 102 2.84 -6.96 -16.57
N ARG A 103 1.72 -7.46 -17.11
CA ARG A 103 0.49 -7.74 -16.34
C ARG A 103 0.69 -8.81 -15.26
N THR A 104 1.43 -9.88 -15.57
CA THR A 104 1.72 -10.91 -14.55
C THR A 104 2.66 -10.41 -13.46
N LYS A 105 3.55 -9.47 -13.79
CA LYS A 105 4.47 -8.86 -12.83
C LYS A 105 3.79 -7.89 -11.87
N TYR A 106 2.90 -7.03 -12.37
CA TYR A 106 2.22 -6.01 -11.58
C TYR A 106 0.78 -6.40 -11.29
N LYS A 107 0.59 -7.16 -10.22
CA LYS A 107 -0.74 -7.58 -9.76
C LYS A 107 -1.26 -6.65 -8.68
N ASN A 108 -2.57 -6.43 -8.69
CA ASN A 108 -3.26 -5.83 -7.58
C ASN A 108 -3.70 -6.92 -6.60
N TRP A 109 -3.68 -6.58 -5.32
CA TRP A 109 -4.27 -7.40 -4.29
C TRP A 109 -5.29 -6.63 -3.48
N LYS A 110 -6.23 -7.34 -2.87
CA LYS A 110 -7.26 -6.79 -2.01
C LYS A 110 -6.95 -7.11 -0.55
N CYS A 111 -6.97 -6.09 0.29
CA CYS A 111 -6.85 -6.30 1.72
C CYS A 111 -8.15 -6.92 2.29
N PRO A 112 -8.09 -8.05 3.01
CA PRO A 112 -9.27 -8.67 3.62
C PRO A 112 -9.90 -7.81 4.72
N HIS A 113 -9.13 -6.94 5.38
CA HIS A 113 -9.62 -6.14 6.51
C HIS A 113 -10.40 -4.89 6.06
N CYS A 114 -9.83 -4.09 5.15
CA CYS A 114 -10.43 -2.82 4.72
C CYS A 114 -10.97 -2.85 3.29
N ASN A 115 -10.90 -4.00 2.60
CA ASN A 115 -11.32 -4.19 1.20
C ASN A 115 -10.64 -3.25 0.19
N SER A 116 -9.64 -2.47 0.60
CA SER A 116 -8.87 -1.61 -0.30
C SER A 116 -7.97 -2.48 -1.17
N GLN A 117 -7.93 -2.20 -2.47
CA GLN A 117 -6.95 -2.80 -3.37
C GLN A 117 -5.70 -1.92 -3.42
N GLY A 118 -4.55 -2.55 -3.58
CA GLY A 118 -3.28 -1.88 -3.80
C GLY A 118 -2.36 -2.74 -4.65
N LEU A 119 -1.25 -2.14 -5.08
CA LEU A 119 -0.22 -2.87 -5.80
C LEU A 119 0.42 -3.93 -4.89
N TYR A 120 0.56 -5.16 -5.41
CA TYR A 120 1.35 -6.19 -4.75
C TYR A 120 2.82 -5.94 -5.08
N ASN A 121 3.60 -5.56 -4.08
CA ASN A 121 5.03 -5.35 -4.22
C ASN A 121 5.77 -6.36 -3.35
N SER A 122 6.60 -7.21 -3.97
CA SER A 122 7.38 -8.22 -3.26
C SER A 122 8.39 -7.62 -2.28
N GLN A 123 8.76 -6.35 -2.46
CA GLN A 123 9.68 -5.64 -1.57
C GLN A 123 9.05 -5.26 -0.23
N ASP A 124 7.74 -5.12 -0.17
CA ASP A 124 7.02 -4.73 1.05
C ASP A 124 6.66 -5.96 1.91
N VAL A 125 6.99 -7.17 1.43
CA VAL A 125 6.84 -8.43 2.14
C VAL A 125 7.98 -8.56 3.15
N TYR A 126 7.65 -8.67 4.43
CA TYR A 126 8.63 -8.93 5.47
C TYR A 126 8.40 -10.28 6.15
N ILE A 127 9.50 -10.88 6.60
CA ILE A 127 9.49 -12.15 7.33
C ILE A 127 9.21 -11.86 8.80
N VAL A 128 8.32 -12.64 9.41
CA VAL A 128 8.08 -12.58 10.84
C VAL A 128 9.15 -13.42 11.54
N TYR A 129 9.89 -12.78 12.42
CA TYR A 129 10.91 -13.44 13.22
C TYR A 129 10.39 -13.65 14.63
N ARG A 130 10.71 -14.82 15.19
CA ARG A 130 10.50 -15.11 16.60
C ARG A 130 11.81 -14.88 17.33
N TYR A 131 11.74 -14.14 18.42
CA TYR A 131 12.88 -13.91 19.30
C TYR A 131 12.71 -14.83 20.51
N THR A 132 13.69 -15.68 20.74
CA THR A 132 13.76 -16.53 21.93
C THR A 132 15.04 -16.22 22.68
N THR A 133 14.93 -16.03 24.00
CA THR A 133 16.10 -15.82 24.84
C THR A 133 16.63 -17.18 25.29
N ASN A 134 17.89 -17.47 24.96
CA ASN A 134 18.54 -18.70 25.40
C ASN A 134 18.95 -18.62 26.88
N GLU A 135 19.41 -19.74 27.43
CA GLU A 135 19.92 -19.84 28.82
C GLU A 135 21.05 -18.85 29.13
N TRP A 136 21.79 -18.41 28.10
CA TRP A 136 22.86 -17.39 28.19
C TRP A 136 22.37 -15.94 28.04
N LYS A 137 21.07 -15.68 28.06
CA LYS A 137 20.44 -14.35 27.83
C LYS A 137 20.70 -13.74 26.46
N GLU A 138 21.12 -14.54 25.49
CA GLU A 138 21.28 -14.12 24.09
C GLU A 138 19.95 -14.24 23.35
N GLU A 139 19.61 -13.22 22.56
CA GLU A 139 18.41 -13.23 21.71
C GLU A 139 18.70 -14.00 20.42
N VAL A 140 18.15 -15.20 20.31
CA VAL A 140 18.19 -15.98 19.08
C VAL A 140 17.00 -15.60 18.22
N ARG A 141 17.30 -15.19 16.98
CA ARG A 141 16.32 -14.87 15.94
C ARG A 141 16.02 -16.13 15.16
N THR A 142 14.78 -16.61 15.23
CA THR A 142 14.32 -17.78 14.46
C THR A 142 13.31 -17.35 13.40
N ASP A 143 13.52 -17.79 12.16
CA ASP A 143 12.61 -17.53 11.04
C ASP A 143 11.36 -18.40 11.21
N THR A 144 10.20 -17.76 11.38
CA THR A 144 8.93 -18.50 11.54
C THR A 144 8.40 -19.06 10.22
N GLY A 145 9.03 -18.73 9.09
CA GLY A 145 8.55 -19.04 7.75
C GLY A 145 7.35 -18.21 7.31
N TRP A 146 6.75 -17.41 8.20
CA TRP A 146 5.60 -16.58 7.88
C TRP A 146 6.04 -15.27 7.23
N ARG A 147 5.38 -14.94 6.13
CA ARG A 147 5.58 -13.71 5.38
C ARG A 147 4.33 -12.86 5.49
N LYS A 148 4.51 -11.59 5.83
CA LYS A 148 3.43 -10.63 6.00
C LYS A 148 3.59 -9.45 5.04
N ILE A 149 2.47 -8.92 4.61
CA ILE A 149 2.37 -7.71 3.79
C ILE A 149 1.54 -6.69 4.56
N PRO A 150 2.08 -5.50 4.82
CA PRO A 150 1.32 -4.43 5.44
C PRO A 150 0.38 -3.80 4.41
N CYS A 151 -0.88 -3.63 4.78
CA CYS A 151 -1.79 -2.82 3.98
C CYS A 151 -1.45 -1.33 4.13
N LEU A 152 -1.17 -0.64 3.02
CA LEU A 152 -0.88 0.80 3.01
C LEU A 152 -2.05 1.67 3.51
N TYR A 153 -3.27 1.12 3.54
CA TYR A 153 -4.49 1.84 3.94
C TYR A 153 -4.78 1.71 5.43
N CYS A 154 -4.99 0.47 5.90
CA CYS A 154 -5.36 0.22 7.30
C CYS A 154 -4.15 -0.06 8.21
N GLY A 155 -2.96 -0.27 7.65
CA GLY A 155 -1.76 -0.68 8.40
C GLY A 155 -1.85 -2.08 8.98
N HIS A 156 -2.87 -2.87 8.61
CA HIS A 156 -3.01 -4.23 9.08
C HIS A 156 -2.08 -5.16 8.30
N ASP A 157 -1.41 -6.05 9.01
CA ASP A 157 -0.53 -7.03 8.41
C ASP A 157 -1.34 -8.24 7.96
N THR A 158 -1.22 -8.55 6.68
CA THR A 158 -1.92 -9.67 6.04
C THR A 158 -0.92 -10.75 5.67
N LEU A 159 -1.26 -12.01 5.88
CA LEU A 159 -0.39 -13.12 5.50
C LEU A 159 -0.42 -13.30 3.99
N THR A 160 0.73 -13.58 3.37
CA THR A 160 0.84 -13.67 1.90
C THR A 160 -0.09 -14.71 1.26
N HIS A 161 -0.52 -15.74 1.99
CA HIS A 161 -1.41 -16.78 1.49
C HIS A 161 -2.91 -16.43 1.59
N GLU A 162 -3.27 -15.41 2.36
CA GLU A 162 -4.64 -14.90 2.50
C GLU A 162 -4.93 -13.76 1.50
N VAL A 163 -4.00 -13.52 0.58
CA VAL A 163 -4.06 -12.39 -0.34
C VAL A 163 -4.86 -12.77 -1.59
N ASP A 164 -6.03 -12.15 -1.72
CA ASP A 164 -6.82 -12.23 -2.95
C ASP A 164 -6.26 -11.29 -4.01
N PHE A 165 -5.86 -11.84 -5.15
CA PHE A 165 -5.48 -11.03 -6.31
C PHE A 165 -6.72 -10.55 -7.05
N VAL A 166 -6.75 -9.26 -7.37
CA VAL A 166 -7.84 -8.64 -8.13
C VAL A 166 -7.37 -8.32 -9.54
N GLY A 167 -8.29 -8.41 -10.51
CA GLY A 167 -8.05 -8.03 -11.88
C GLY A 167 -7.53 -6.60 -12.04
N ASP A 168 -6.77 -6.39 -13.11
CA ASP A 168 -6.02 -5.20 -13.48
C ASP A 168 -6.85 -4.15 -14.25
N GLU A 169 -8.16 -4.34 -14.36
CA GLU A 169 -9.07 -3.45 -15.10
C GLU A 169 -9.78 -2.39 -14.24
N VAL A 170 -9.45 -2.33 -12.95
CA VAL A 170 -10.08 -1.38 -12.02
C VAL A 170 -9.29 -0.07 -12.01
N MET A 171 -9.81 0.94 -12.70
CA MET A 171 -9.43 2.35 -12.46
C MET A 171 -10.20 2.89 -11.25
N ARG A 172 -9.53 3.70 -10.43
CA ARG A 172 -10.02 4.26 -9.18
C ARG A 172 -9.90 5.76 -9.19
#